data_AF-A0A6A6ME84-F1
#
_entry.id   AF-A0A6A6ME84-F1
#
_cell.length_a   1.000
_cell.length_b   1.000
_cell.length_c   1.000
_cell.angle_alpha   90.00
_cell.angle_beta   90.00
_cell.angle_gamma   90.00
#
_symmetry.space_group_name_H-M   'P 1'
#
loop_
_entity.id
_entity.type
_entity.pdbx_description
1 polymer ?
#
loop_
_entity_poly.entity_id
_entity_poly.type
_entity_poly.pdbx_seq_one_letter_code
_entity_poly.pdbx_strand_id
1 'polypeptide(L)'
;MQNVSVFVDIPLIDQSFYGDEIFKYTEVLKTIGVMFDYGEACEFVGKHLMSIATSSTLTRSNVISVLNFVKFLREKLLSPDKFICSIKKGSWLRTSRGLRSPVGSVLYDQEWRIAEQISDIPFIDKQYYGEGILRFKEELKLLGVIVGFNGSYHLVGEYLRSPLTCLTAEALLLVLDCMRYSGLAEKLVNACRSTRCLKTNLGYKSPAECFWFDPEWGCLLEIFGGFPLIDGNFYGSRISLYKMELKQLGVKVDIEEAVKVFVPTFKGGHHRLPLQPKMYIRYCHATDSLMELTDGPFIDEEFYGFDIQSYKKELSIVGVIVDSEKGCSLLANHLASHSEFAAIVRIYDFLSVYQWKSEDEATGTIWVP
;
A
#
# COMPACT_ATOMS: atom_id res chain seq x y z
N MET A 1 32.30 -42.12 -16.82
CA MET A 1 31.04 -42.68 -17.34
C MET A 1 30.19 -43.09 -16.14
N GLN A 2 28.87 -43.13 -16.32
CA GLN A 2 27.82 -43.55 -15.37
C GLN A 2 27.29 -42.49 -14.39
N ASN A 3 26.21 -41.84 -14.82
CA ASN A 3 24.89 -41.99 -14.18
C ASN A 3 23.87 -41.23 -15.03
N VAL A 4 23.52 -41.80 -16.19
CA VAL A 4 22.26 -41.45 -16.84
C VAL A 4 21.23 -42.33 -16.17
N SER A 5 20.65 -41.86 -15.06
CA SER A 5 19.43 -42.46 -14.55
C SER A 5 18.36 -42.23 -15.62
N VAL A 6 18.07 -43.26 -16.42
CA VAL A 6 17.02 -43.20 -17.44
C VAL A 6 15.71 -43.01 -16.68
N PHE A 7 15.16 -41.80 -16.78
CA PHE A 7 14.04 -41.35 -15.98
C PHE A 7 12.71 -41.91 -16.48
N VAL A 8 12.65 -42.26 -17.77
CA VAL A 8 11.53 -42.92 -18.44
C VAL A 8 12.11 -43.89 -19.44
N ASP A 9 11.90 -45.19 -19.25
CA ASP A 9 12.13 -46.18 -20.29
C ASP A 9 10.98 -46.07 -21.28
N ILE A 10 11.24 -45.48 -22.44
CA ILE A 10 10.31 -45.48 -23.57
C ILE A 10 10.59 -46.76 -24.35
N PRO A 11 9.72 -47.78 -24.30
CA PRO A 11 9.93 -48.98 -25.09
C PRO A 11 9.90 -48.62 -26.58
N LEU A 12 10.99 -48.94 -27.27
CA LEU A 12 11.13 -48.72 -28.71
C LEU A 12 10.73 -49.99 -29.45
N ILE A 13 9.99 -49.84 -30.54
CA ILE A 13 9.73 -50.94 -31.46
C ILE A 13 11.04 -51.31 -32.14
N ASP A 14 11.43 -52.58 -32.04
CA ASP A 14 12.61 -53.10 -32.70
C ASP A 14 12.34 -53.29 -34.20
N GLN A 15 12.64 -52.25 -34.99
CA GLN A 15 12.50 -52.30 -36.44
C GLN A 15 13.37 -53.40 -37.08
N SER A 16 14.50 -53.78 -36.47
CA SER A 16 15.36 -54.84 -37.02
C SER A 16 14.70 -56.22 -36.92
N PHE A 17 13.86 -56.41 -35.91
CA PHE A 17 13.10 -57.64 -35.72
C PHE A 17 11.83 -57.69 -36.58
N TYR A 18 11.05 -56.60 -36.62
CA TYR A 18 9.76 -56.58 -37.33
C TYR A 18 9.85 -56.20 -38.82
N GLY A 19 10.98 -55.61 -39.24
CA GLY A 19 11.17 -55.08 -40.59
C GLY A 19 10.26 -53.89 -40.92
N ASP A 20 10.38 -53.35 -42.13
CA ASP A 20 9.64 -52.16 -42.56
C ASP A 20 8.12 -52.42 -42.72
N GLU A 21 7.71 -53.68 -42.73
CA GLU A 21 6.32 -54.11 -42.81
C GLU A 21 5.48 -53.62 -41.62
N ILE A 22 6.10 -53.39 -40.45
CA ILE A 22 5.39 -52.89 -39.26
C ILE A 22 4.75 -51.52 -39.49
N PHE A 23 5.34 -50.69 -40.36
CA PHE A 23 4.80 -49.37 -40.68
C PHE A 23 3.52 -49.43 -41.51
N LYS A 24 3.19 -50.57 -42.14
CA LYS A 24 1.87 -50.77 -42.79
C LYS A 24 0.72 -50.75 -41.78
N TYR A 25 1.00 -51.03 -40.51
CA TYR A 25 0.03 -51.06 -39.43
C TYR A 25 -0.01 -49.75 -38.63
N THR A 26 0.58 -48.66 -39.13
CA THR A 26 0.70 -47.37 -38.41
C THR A 26 -0.62 -46.92 -37.76
N GLU A 27 -1.74 -46.96 -38.48
CA GLU A 27 -3.03 -46.51 -37.93
C GLU A 27 -3.54 -47.42 -36.80
N VAL A 28 -3.29 -48.73 -36.89
CA VAL A 28 -3.62 -49.69 -35.82
C VAL A 28 -2.69 -49.49 -34.63
N LEU A 29 -1.40 -49.29 -34.88
CA LEU A 29 -0.38 -49.04 -33.85
C LEU A 29 -0.67 -47.74 -33.08
N LYS A 30 -1.08 -46.67 -33.77
CA LYS A 30 -1.55 -45.43 -33.13
C LYS A 30 -2.77 -45.69 -32.25
N THR A 31 -3.73 -46.50 -32.73
CA THR A 31 -4.95 -46.83 -31.97
C THR A 31 -4.65 -47.54 -30.66
N ILE A 32 -3.60 -48.37 -30.60
CA ILE A 32 -3.16 -49.06 -29.37
C ILE A 32 -2.17 -48.23 -28.54
N GLY A 33 -1.88 -46.98 -28.91
CA GLY A 33 -1.08 -46.05 -28.14
C GLY A 33 0.42 -46.01 -28.47
N VAL A 34 0.85 -46.60 -29.59
CA VAL A 34 2.22 -46.43 -30.08
C VAL A 34 2.41 -45.00 -30.57
N MET A 35 3.47 -44.35 -30.09
CA MET A 35 3.81 -42.98 -30.43
C MET A 35 4.64 -42.97 -31.71
N PHE A 36 4.27 -42.11 -32.67
CA PHE A 36 4.96 -41.97 -33.96
C PHE A 36 5.59 -40.59 -34.14
N ASP A 37 5.21 -39.59 -33.32
CA ASP A 37 5.87 -38.29 -33.32
C ASP A 37 6.65 -38.01 -32.03
N TYR A 38 7.77 -37.29 -32.18
CA TYR A 38 8.61 -36.86 -31.07
C TYR A 38 7.82 -36.06 -30.01
N GLY A 39 6.79 -35.34 -30.43
CA GLY A 39 5.93 -34.57 -29.55
C GLY A 39 5.02 -35.45 -28.68
N GLU A 40 4.44 -36.51 -29.23
CA GLU A 40 3.72 -37.55 -28.47
C GLU A 40 4.63 -38.18 -27.43
N ALA A 41 5.87 -38.53 -27.81
CA ALA A 41 6.87 -39.03 -26.87
C ALA A 41 7.16 -38.04 -25.74
N CYS A 42 7.32 -36.76 -26.06
CA CYS A 42 7.48 -35.69 -25.07
C CYS A 42 6.28 -35.58 -24.12
N GLU A 43 5.07 -35.62 -24.65
CA GLU A 43 3.85 -35.53 -23.84
C GLU A 43 3.72 -36.75 -22.91
N PHE A 44 4.03 -37.94 -23.40
CA PHE A 44 4.03 -39.17 -22.61
C PHE A 44 5.05 -39.11 -21.47
N VAL A 45 6.31 -38.73 -21.77
CA VAL A 45 7.36 -38.58 -20.76
C VAL A 45 6.94 -37.56 -19.69
N GLY A 46 6.38 -36.42 -20.10
CA GLY A 46 5.92 -35.41 -19.16
C GLY A 46 4.76 -35.88 -18.28
N LYS A 47 3.75 -36.57 -18.86
CA LYS A 47 2.66 -37.18 -18.08
C LYS A 47 3.15 -38.23 -17.09
N HIS A 48 4.08 -39.08 -17.51
CA HIS A 48 4.71 -40.07 -16.62
C HIS A 48 5.45 -39.39 -15.47
N LEU A 49 6.20 -38.33 -15.75
CA LEU A 49 6.89 -37.53 -14.73
C LEU A 49 5.93 -36.91 -13.72
N MET A 50 4.78 -36.40 -14.19
CA MET A 50 3.74 -35.87 -13.30
C MET A 50 3.11 -36.95 -12.42
N SER A 51 2.95 -38.18 -12.94
CA SER A 51 2.51 -39.34 -12.14
C SER A 51 3.51 -39.68 -11.03
N ILE A 52 4.81 -39.61 -11.33
CA ILE A 52 5.86 -39.78 -10.31
C ILE A 52 5.81 -38.63 -9.28
N ALA A 53 5.63 -37.38 -9.74
CA ALA A 53 5.55 -36.21 -8.88
C ALA A 53 4.45 -36.31 -7.81
N THR A 54 3.26 -36.79 -8.18
CA THR A 54 2.14 -36.94 -7.25
C THR A 54 2.40 -37.98 -6.16
N SER A 55 3.26 -38.98 -6.43
CA SER A 55 3.69 -39.96 -5.43
C SER A 55 4.78 -39.45 -4.46
N SER A 56 5.22 -38.18 -4.58
CA SER A 56 6.25 -37.54 -3.76
C SER A 56 7.65 -38.17 -3.85
N THR A 57 7.97 -38.84 -4.95
CA THR A 57 9.24 -39.57 -5.14
C THR A 57 10.31 -38.77 -5.90
N LEU A 58 9.99 -37.57 -6.39
CA LEU A 58 10.94 -36.76 -7.15
C LEU A 58 12.07 -36.20 -6.26
N THR A 59 13.29 -36.65 -6.55
CA THR A 59 14.51 -36.17 -5.90
C THR A 59 15.04 -34.91 -6.59
N ARG A 60 15.98 -34.22 -5.92
CA ARG A 60 16.76 -33.12 -6.50
C ARG A 60 17.36 -33.48 -7.86
N SER A 61 17.94 -34.69 -7.97
CA SER A 61 18.58 -35.14 -9.21
C SER A 61 17.57 -35.25 -10.35
N ASN A 62 16.35 -35.71 -10.06
CA ASN A 62 15.31 -35.85 -11.09
C ASN A 62 14.92 -34.48 -11.66
N VAL A 63 14.74 -33.47 -10.80
CA VAL A 63 14.46 -32.09 -11.22
C VAL A 63 15.59 -31.54 -12.10
N ILE A 64 16.85 -31.76 -11.72
CA ILE A 64 17.99 -31.33 -12.54
C ILE A 64 18.00 -32.06 -13.90
N SER A 65 17.64 -33.34 -13.95
CA SER A 65 17.49 -34.06 -15.23
C SER A 65 16.39 -33.49 -16.11
N VAL A 66 15.25 -33.07 -15.54
CA VAL A 66 14.18 -32.38 -16.28
C VAL A 66 14.70 -31.09 -16.89
N LEU A 67 15.40 -30.27 -16.10
CA LEU A 67 15.95 -29.00 -16.57
C LEU A 67 17.02 -29.22 -17.65
N ASN A 68 17.87 -30.23 -17.52
CA ASN A 68 18.81 -30.63 -18.57
C ASN A 68 18.10 -31.12 -19.84
N PHE A 69 16.98 -31.83 -19.71
CA PHE A 69 16.19 -32.24 -20.87
C PHE A 69 15.61 -31.03 -21.59
N VAL A 70 14.94 -30.11 -20.88
CA VAL A 70 14.43 -28.85 -21.47
C VAL A 70 15.56 -28.05 -22.13
N LYS A 71 16.72 -27.97 -21.49
CA LYS A 71 17.93 -27.34 -22.04
C LYS A 71 18.35 -27.99 -23.36
N PHE A 72 18.45 -29.31 -23.37
CA PHE A 72 18.79 -30.09 -24.55
C PHE A 72 17.80 -29.86 -25.69
N LEU A 73 16.49 -29.85 -25.41
CA LEU A 73 15.47 -29.58 -26.41
C LEU A 73 15.65 -28.20 -27.05
N ARG A 74 15.85 -27.18 -26.22
CA ARG A 74 16.09 -25.81 -26.68
C ARG A 74 17.37 -25.72 -27.54
N GLU A 75 18.46 -26.32 -27.09
CA GLU A 75 19.76 -26.27 -27.80
C GLU A 75 19.74 -27.03 -29.12
N LYS A 76 18.88 -28.05 -29.24
CA LYS A 76 18.68 -28.80 -30.50
C LYS A 76 17.60 -28.20 -31.39
N LEU A 77 17.05 -27.03 -31.04
CA LEU A 77 15.96 -26.38 -31.77
C LEU A 77 14.73 -27.28 -31.96
N LEU A 78 14.53 -28.22 -31.02
CA LEU A 78 13.32 -29.04 -30.95
C LEU A 78 12.28 -28.28 -30.14
N SER A 79 11.00 -28.33 -30.53
CA SER A 79 9.93 -27.72 -29.75
C SER A 79 9.82 -28.42 -28.38
N PRO A 80 9.98 -27.68 -27.26
CA PRO A 80 9.79 -28.24 -25.93
C PRO A 80 8.31 -28.16 -25.48
N ASP A 81 7.40 -27.63 -26.31
CA ASP A 81 6.09 -27.16 -25.88
C ASP A 81 5.18 -28.27 -25.34
N LYS A 82 5.13 -29.43 -26.01
CA LYS A 82 4.33 -30.57 -25.54
C LYS A 82 4.86 -31.13 -24.20
N PHE A 83 6.18 -31.19 -24.05
CA PHE A 83 6.80 -31.59 -22.78
C PHE A 83 6.54 -30.56 -21.68
N ILE A 84 6.78 -29.27 -21.94
CA ILE A 84 6.55 -28.19 -20.97
C ILE A 84 5.08 -28.12 -20.58
N CYS A 85 4.15 -28.19 -21.53
CA CYS A 85 2.71 -28.11 -21.24
C CYS A 85 2.22 -29.26 -20.36
N SER A 86 2.81 -30.45 -20.49
CA SER A 86 2.46 -31.60 -19.66
C SER A 86 3.01 -31.50 -18.23
N ILE A 87 4.09 -30.74 -17.98
CA ILE A 87 4.71 -30.64 -16.65
C ILE A 87 4.51 -29.31 -15.92
N LYS A 88 4.27 -28.20 -16.63
CA LYS A 88 4.32 -26.84 -16.04
C LYS A 88 3.24 -26.54 -15.00
N LYS A 89 2.13 -27.31 -15.00
CA LYS A 89 1.03 -27.15 -14.04
C LYS A 89 1.14 -28.08 -12.83
N GLY A 90 1.97 -29.12 -12.92
CA GLY A 90 2.09 -30.10 -11.85
C GLY A 90 2.94 -29.58 -10.70
N SER A 91 2.65 -30.07 -9.49
CA SER A 91 3.38 -29.68 -8.29
C SER A 91 4.64 -30.55 -8.13
N TRP A 92 5.79 -30.07 -8.61
CA TRP A 92 7.05 -30.83 -8.57
C TRP A 92 8.29 -29.99 -8.27
N LEU A 93 8.17 -28.65 -8.30
CA LEU A 93 9.27 -27.74 -8.01
C LEU A 93 9.24 -27.38 -6.52
N ARG A 94 10.35 -27.59 -5.81
CA ARG A 94 10.45 -27.25 -4.39
C ARG A 94 10.71 -25.75 -4.20
N THR A 95 9.91 -25.13 -3.36
CA THR A 95 9.98 -23.70 -3.04
C THR A 95 10.00 -23.49 -1.53
N SER A 96 10.22 -22.24 -1.10
CA SER A 96 10.02 -21.79 0.29
C SER A 96 8.63 -22.12 0.85
N ARG A 97 7.64 -22.34 -0.03
CA ARG A 97 6.26 -22.72 0.31
C ARG A 97 5.93 -24.18 0.02
N GLY A 98 6.94 -25.04 -0.01
CA GLY A 98 6.79 -26.48 -0.30
C GLY A 98 6.81 -26.79 -1.79
N LEU A 99 6.29 -27.97 -2.15
CA LEU A 99 6.21 -28.42 -3.53
C LEU A 99 5.13 -27.64 -4.28
N ARG A 100 5.47 -27.06 -5.43
CA ARG A 100 4.59 -26.21 -6.23
C ARG A 100 4.79 -26.41 -7.73
N SER A 101 3.83 -25.86 -8.47
CA SER A 101 3.93 -25.65 -9.90
C SER A 101 5.08 -24.68 -10.23
N PRO A 102 5.89 -24.94 -11.28
CA PRO A 102 6.85 -23.97 -11.79
C PRO A 102 6.19 -22.62 -12.14
N VAL A 103 4.97 -22.65 -12.68
CA VAL A 103 4.19 -21.44 -12.96
C VAL A 103 3.90 -20.68 -11.67
N GLY A 104 4.33 -19.41 -11.62
CA GLY A 104 4.16 -18.53 -10.47
C GLY A 104 5.19 -18.75 -9.34
N SER A 105 6.11 -19.70 -9.49
CA SER A 105 7.29 -19.81 -8.63
C SER A 105 8.34 -18.78 -9.06
N VAL A 106 9.22 -18.37 -8.14
CA VAL A 106 10.18 -17.29 -8.39
C VAL A 106 11.62 -17.76 -8.24
N LEU A 107 12.46 -17.44 -9.21
CA LEU A 107 13.90 -17.54 -9.05
C LEU A 107 14.41 -16.25 -8.38
N TYR A 108 14.84 -16.35 -7.13
CA TYR A 108 15.28 -15.20 -6.33
C TYR A 108 16.50 -14.50 -6.94
N ASP A 109 16.47 -13.18 -6.96
CA ASP A 109 17.59 -12.27 -7.15
C ASP A 109 17.42 -11.03 -6.23
N GLN A 110 18.38 -10.11 -6.21
CA GLN A 110 18.34 -8.97 -5.29
C GLN A 110 17.16 -8.01 -5.54
N GLU A 111 16.53 -8.00 -6.71
CA GLU A 111 15.38 -7.13 -7.00
C GLU A 111 14.16 -7.53 -6.14
N TRP A 112 14.10 -8.79 -5.71
CA TRP A 112 13.02 -9.32 -4.87
C TRP A 112 13.20 -9.03 -3.37
N ARG A 113 14.33 -8.46 -2.94
CA ARG A 113 14.66 -8.26 -1.52
C ARG A 113 13.56 -7.54 -0.74
N ILE A 114 12.97 -6.49 -1.32
CA ILE A 114 11.92 -5.71 -0.65
C ILE A 114 10.59 -6.46 -0.68
N ALA A 115 10.26 -7.14 -1.78
CA ALA A 115 9.06 -7.95 -1.88
C ALA A 115 9.06 -9.11 -0.86
N GLU A 116 10.20 -9.78 -0.67
CA GLU A 116 10.38 -10.84 0.33
C GLU A 116 10.10 -10.39 1.77
N GLN A 117 10.35 -9.11 2.08
CA GLN A 117 10.06 -8.56 3.42
C GLN A 117 8.56 -8.45 3.72
N ILE A 118 7.73 -8.24 2.69
CA ILE A 118 6.29 -7.97 2.85
C ILE A 118 5.40 -9.10 2.33
N SER A 119 5.97 -10.14 1.70
CA SER A 119 5.20 -11.22 1.08
C SER A 119 5.91 -12.57 1.21
N ASP A 120 5.12 -13.64 1.28
CA ASP A 120 5.58 -15.02 1.29
C ASP A 120 5.60 -15.59 -0.13
N ILE A 121 6.37 -14.96 -1.00
CA ILE A 121 6.52 -15.37 -2.40
C ILE A 121 7.18 -16.76 -2.46
N PRO A 122 6.72 -17.68 -3.34
CA PRO A 122 7.27 -19.01 -3.49
C PRO A 122 8.61 -19.00 -4.23
N PHE A 123 9.68 -18.58 -3.55
CA PHE A 123 11.04 -18.64 -4.09
C PHE A 123 11.51 -20.09 -4.20
N ILE A 124 12.20 -20.43 -5.29
CA ILE A 124 12.84 -21.74 -5.48
C ILE A 124 13.80 -22.01 -4.32
N ASP A 125 13.73 -23.22 -3.76
CA ASP A 125 14.52 -23.62 -2.59
C ASP A 125 16.00 -23.78 -2.98
N LYS A 126 16.74 -22.68 -2.88
CA LYS A 126 18.16 -22.62 -3.22
C LYS A 126 19.01 -23.49 -2.27
N GLN A 127 18.58 -23.70 -1.03
CA GLN A 127 19.28 -24.58 -0.09
C GLN A 127 19.18 -26.04 -0.56
N TYR A 128 17.99 -26.44 -1.03
CA TYR A 128 17.75 -27.77 -1.56
C TYR A 128 18.43 -28.01 -2.91
N TYR A 129 18.32 -27.07 -3.87
CA TYR A 129 18.85 -27.26 -5.24
C TYR A 129 20.29 -26.80 -5.44
N GLY A 130 20.85 -26.00 -4.52
CA GLY A 130 22.17 -25.38 -4.62
C GLY A 130 22.27 -24.35 -5.75
N GLU A 131 23.45 -23.73 -5.88
CA GLU A 131 23.74 -22.72 -6.91
C GLU A 131 23.61 -23.24 -8.36
N GLY A 132 23.68 -24.56 -8.55
CA GLY A 132 23.57 -25.19 -9.87
C GLY A 132 22.25 -24.89 -10.59
N ILE A 133 21.15 -24.63 -9.85
CA ILE A 133 19.85 -24.33 -10.44
C ILE A 133 19.84 -23.01 -11.22
N LEU A 134 20.73 -22.06 -10.85
CA LEU A 134 20.84 -20.77 -11.52
C LEU A 134 21.31 -20.88 -12.97
N ARG A 135 21.98 -21.99 -13.32
CA ARG A 135 22.43 -22.28 -14.69
C ARG A 135 21.28 -22.60 -15.64
N PHE A 136 20.08 -22.82 -15.11
CA PHE A 136 18.87 -23.17 -15.85
C PHE A 136 17.87 -22.00 -15.95
N LYS A 137 18.35 -20.76 -15.85
CA LYS A 137 17.51 -19.54 -15.83
C LYS A 137 16.50 -19.51 -16.98
N GLU A 138 16.95 -19.82 -18.20
CA GLU A 138 16.12 -19.78 -19.41
C GLU A 138 15.12 -20.95 -19.45
N GLU A 139 15.52 -22.14 -19.00
CA GLU A 139 14.66 -23.32 -18.92
C GLU A 139 13.57 -23.16 -17.86
N LEU A 140 13.92 -22.58 -16.71
CA LEU A 140 12.97 -22.21 -15.66
C LEU A 140 11.96 -21.19 -16.18
N LYS A 141 12.42 -20.19 -16.93
CA LYS A 141 11.55 -19.20 -17.57
C LYS A 141 10.57 -19.85 -18.56
N LEU A 142 11.04 -20.80 -19.38
CA LEU A 142 10.19 -21.58 -20.29
C LEU A 142 9.12 -22.40 -19.54
N LEU A 143 9.43 -22.88 -18.34
CA LEU A 143 8.49 -23.60 -17.47
C LEU A 143 7.48 -22.68 -16.76
N GLY A 144 7.64 -21.35 -16.85
CA GLY A 144 6.76 -20.37 -16.21
C GLY A 144 7.23 -19.87 -14.85
N VAL A 145 8.48 -20.16 -14.48
CA VAL A 145 9.13 -19.53 -13.32
C VAL A 145 9.40 -18.06 -13.65
N ILE A 146 9.07 -17.19 -12.71
CA ILE A 146 9.32 -15.76 -12.81
C ILE A 146 10.78 -15.48 -12.46
N VAL A 147 11.44 -14.71 -13.31
CA VAL A 147 12.86 -14.37 -13.21
C VAL A 147 13.01 -12.86 -13.34
N GLY A 148 13.65 -12.21 -12.37
CA GLY A 148 13.63 -10.75 -12.22
C GLY A 148 12.31 -10.24 -11.67
N PHE A 149 12.32 -9.09 -11.00
CA PHE A 149 11.10 -8.52 -10.43
C PHE A 149 10.19 -7.95 -11.52
N ASN A 150 10.73 -7.16 -12.44
CA ASN A 150 10.06 -6.63 -13.64
C ASN A 150 8.64 -6.07 -13.40
N GLY A 151 8.39 -5.45 -12.24
CA GLY A 151 7.06 -4.92 -11.90
C GLY A 151 6.01 -5.99 -11.63
N SER A 152 6.40 -7.15 -11.09
CA SER A 152 5.50 -8.26 -10.73
C SER A 152 4.69 -7.98 -9.45
N TYR A 153 4.07 -6.81 -9.39
CA TYR A 153 3.29 -6.33 -8.25
C TYR A 153 2.10 -7.23 -7.90
N HIS A 154 1.47 -7.83 -8.91
CA HIS A 154 0.38 -8.78 -8.74
C HIS A 154 0.80 -9.97 -7.85
N LEU A 155 2.03 -10.46 -8.03
CA LEU A 155 2.56 -11.58 -7.26
C LEU A 155 2.81 -11.17 -5.81
N VAL A 156 3.39 -9.99 -5.58
CA VAL A 156 3.60 -9.46 -4.23
C VAL A 156 2.28 -9.40 -3.48
N GLY A 157 1.23 -8.86 -4.11
CA GLY A 157 -0.06 -8.75 -3.47
C GLY A 157 -0.80 -10.08 -3.33
N GLU A 158 -0.64 -11.06 -4.24
CA GLU A 158 -1.17 -12.43 -4.08
C GLU A 158 -0.61 -13.09 -2.81
N TYR A 159 0.70 -12.96 -2.61
CA TYR A 159 1.46 -13.56 -1.51
C TYR A 159 1.69 -12.64 -0.31
N LEU A 160 0.98 -11.51 -0.24
CA LEU A 160 1.15 -10.49 0.79
C LEU A 160 0.99 -11.05 2.21
N ARG A 161 1.93 -10.70 3.10
CA ARG A 161 1.78 -10.93 4.55
C ARG A 161 0.71 -10.02 5.11
N SER A 162 -0.09 -10.55 6.02
CA SER A 162 -1.07 -9.75 6.77
C SER A 162 -1.08 -10.23 8.22
N PRO A 163 -0.89 -9.36 9.21
CA PRO A 163 -0.76 -7.89 9.11
C PRO A 163 0.63 -7.41 8.66
N LEU A 164 0.70 -6.21 8.05
CA LEU A 164 1.96 -5.51 7.77
C LEU A 164 2.30 -4.53 8.90
N THR A 165 3.47 -4.60 9.52
CA THR A 165 3.87 -3.73 10.64
C THR A 165 5.25 -3.13 10.44
N CYS A 166 5.48 -1.92 10.96
CA CYS A 166 6.79 -1.24 10.96
C CYS A 166 7.51 -1.26 9.60
N LEU A 167 6.83 -0.80 8.53
CA LEU A 167 7.41 -0.85 7.19
C LEU A 167 8.64 0.08 7.08
N THR A 168 9.65 -0.39 6.33
CA THR A 168 10.75 0.48 5.89
C THR A 168 10.25 1.45 4.82
N ALA A 169 11.08 2.43 4.46
CA ALA A 169 10.75 3.37 3.41
C ALA A 169 10.50 2.67 2.07
N GLU A 170 11.40 1.77 1.68
CA GLU A 170 11.31 1.02 0.42
C GLU A 170 10.14 0.04 0.42
N ALA A 171 9.87 -0.61 1.56
CA ALA A 171 8.74 -1.52 1.70
C ALA A 171 7.39 -0.79 1.55
N LEU A 172 7.25 0.39 2.15
CA LEU A 172 6.06 1.21 1.95
C LEU A 172 5.93 1.66 0.49
N LEU A 173 7.00 2.13 -0.14
CA LEU A 173 6.96 2.51 -1.56
C LEU A 173 6.53 1.33 -2.45
N LEU A 174 7.02 0.12 -2.18
CA LEU A 174 6.58 -1.08 -2.91
C LEU A 174 5.10 -1.39 -2.67
N VAL A 175 4.59 -1.23 -1.44
CA VAL A 175 3.15 -1.37 -1.15
C VAL A 175 2.34 -0.39 -1.98
N LEU A 176 2.76 0.88 -2.05
CA LEU A 176 2.08 1.92 -2.81
C LEU A 176 2.15 1.65 -4.33
N ASP A 177 3.29 1.17 -4.85
CA ASP A 177 3.39 0.69 -6.23
C ASP A 177 2.44 -0.48 -6.51
N CYS A 178 2.29 -1.42 -5.57
CA CYS A 178 1.33 -2.50 -5.70
C CYS A 178 -0.10 -1.98 -5.76
N MET A 179 -0.47 -1.01 -4.92
CA MET A 179 -1.80 -0.38 -4.98
C MET A 179 -2.05 0.27 -6.34
N ARG A 180 -1.05 0.97 -6.89
CA ARG A 180 -1.13 1.68 -8.16
C ARG A 180 -1.25 0.75 -9.37
N TYR A 181 -0.48 -0.34 -9.41
CA TYR A 181 -0.28 -1.12 -10.64
C TYR A 181 -0.92 -2.50 -10.65
N SER A 182 -1.42 -3.03 -9.53
CA SER A 182 -1.91 -4.42 -9.46
C SER A 182 -3.40 -4.58 -9.17
N GLY A 183 -4.14 -3.50 -8.92
CA GLY A 183 -5.56 -3.57 -8.54
C GLY A 183 -5.82 -4.20 -7.17
N LEU A 184 -4.77 -4.47 -6.38
CA LEU A 184 -4.84 -5.11 -5.05
C LEU A 184 -4.98 -4.09 -3.91
N ALA A 185 -5.44 -2.88 -4.21
CA ALA A 185 -5.54 -1.78 -3.26
C ALA A 185 -6.33 -2.17 -2.01
N GLU A 186 -7.50 -2.80 -2.16
CA GLU A 186 -8.33 -3.21 -1.01
C GLU A 186 -7.62 -4.22 -0.10
N LYS A 187 -6.93 -5.21 -0.68
CA LYS A 187 -6.18 -6.21 0.09
C LYS A 187 -5.04 -5.57 0.88
N LEU A 188 -4.33 -4.61 0.28
CA LEU A 188 -3.24 -3.86 0.91
C LEU A 188 -3.77 -2.92 2.01
N VAL A 189 -4.88 -2.22 1.77
CA VAL A 189 -5.56 -1.40 2.77
C VAL A 189 -5.97 -2.25 3.97
N ASN A 190 -6.56 -3.42 3.74
CA ASN A 190 -6.94 -4.36 4.80
C ASN A 190 -5.72 -4.82 5.62
N ALA A 191 -4.58 -5.08 4.97
CA ALA A 191 -3.35 -5.51 5.64
C ALA A 191 -2.69 -4.39 6.49
N CYS A 192 -3.00 -3.13 6.20
CA CYS A 192 -2.47 -1.95 6.90
C CYS A 192 -3.46 -1.26 7.86
N ARG A 193 -4.78 -1.53 7.75
CA ARG A 193 -5.86 -0.72 8.37
C ARG A 193 -5.69 -0.46 9.86
N SER A 194 -5.21 -1.44 10.62
CA SER A 194 -5.12 -1.37 12.09
C SER A 194 -3.70 -1.66 12.59
N THR A 195 -2.72 -1.56 11.71
CA THR A 195 -1.33 -1.92 12.03
C THR A 195 -0.49 -0.66 12.14
N ARG A 196 0.49 -0.65 13.04
CA ARG A 196 1.45 0.47 13.16
C ARG A 196 2.50 0.38 12.05
N CYS A 197 2.09 0.57 10.80
CA CYS A 197 2.94 0.35 9.63
C CYS A 197 3.63 1.61 9.13
N LEU A 198 3.11 2.81 9.40
CA LEU A 198 3.65 4.07 8.90
C LEU A 198 4.50 4.78 9.96
N LYS A 199 5.69 5.22 9.56
CA LYS A 199 6.59 6.03 10.37
C LYS A 199 6.14 7.49 10.36
N THR A 200 6.04 8.06 11.55
CA THR A 200 5.68 9.46 11.77
C THR A 200 6.70 10.14 12.69
N ASN A 201 6.57 11.45 12.85
CA ASN A 201 7.25 12.22 13.91
C ASN A 201 6.95 11.68 15.33
N LEU A 202 5.83 10.97 15.53
CA LEU A 202 5.42 10.36 16.80
C LEU A 202 5.57 8.83 16.83
N GLY A 203 6.54 8.31 16.07
CA GLY A 203 6.82 6.88 15.97
C GLY A 203 5.94 6.17 14.93
N TYR A 204 5.78 4.85 15.05
CA TYR A 204 4.97 4.08 14.11
C TYR A 204 3.48 4.12 14.48
N LYS A 205 2.63 4.44 13.50
CA LYS A 205 1.18 4.64 13.65
C LYS A 205 0.40 3.93 12.55
N SER A 206 -0.90 3.75 12.79
CA SER A 206 -1.79 3.23 11.76
C SER A 206 -2.11 4.30 10.72
N PRO A 207 -2.37 3.93 9.45
CA PRO A 207 -2.69 4.91 8.42
C PRO A 207 -3.84 5.83 8.80
N ALA A 208 -4.84 5.32 9.52
CA ALA A 208 -5.97 6.09 10.00
C ALA A 208 -5.62 7.14 11.07
N GLU A 209 -4.46 7.05 11.72
CA GLU A 209 -3.98 8.07 12.68
C GLU A 209 -3.05 9.10 12.02
N CYS A 210 -2.58 8.84 10.80
CA CYS A 210 -1.55 9.62 10.15
C CYS A 210 -2.10 10.79 9.34
N PHE A 211 -1.31 11.86 9.27
CA PHE A 211 -1.58 13.06 8.49
C PHE A 211 -0.44 13.30 7.49
N TRP A 212 -0.82 13.74 6.30
CA TRP A 212 0.12 14.30 5.34
C TRP A 212 0.39 15.76 5.69
N PHE A 213 1.65 16.18 5.63
CA PHE A 213 1.99 17.60 5.78
C PHE A 213 1.73 18.33 4.46
N ASP A 214 0.70 19.18 4.45
CA ASP A 214 0.40 20.06 3.33
C ASP A 214 0.82 21.49 3.71
N PRO A 215 1.63 22.21 2.90
CA PRO A 215 2.05 23.56 3.25
C PRO A 215 0.91 24.55 3.45
N GLU A 216 -0.27 24.31 2.85
CA GLU A 216 -1.41 25.21 2.97
C GLU A 216 -2.10 25.15 4.33
N TRP A 217 -2.04 24.03 5.05
CA TRP A 217 -2.79 23.86 6.31
C TRP A 217 -2.10 23.01 7.37
N GLY A 218 -1.02 22.33 7.00
CA GLY A 218 -0.19 21.50 7.87
C GLY A 218 0.52 22.29 8.97
N CYS A 219 0.73 23.60 8.77
CA CYS A 219 1.20 24.53 9.81
C CYS A 219 0.30 24.50 11.06
N LEU A 220 -1.02 24.33 10.90
CA LEU A 220 -1.93 24.19 12.03
C LEU A 220 -1.56 22.97 12.88
N LEU A 221 -1.23 21.84 12.24
CA LEU A 221 -0.85 20.62 12.95
C LEU A 221 0.46 20.77 13.73
N GLU A 222 1.38 21.61 13.25
CA GLU A 222 2.64 21.93 13.93
C GLU A 222 2.42 22.82 15.15
N ILE A 223 1.59 23.87 15.04
CA ILE A 223 1.25 24.79 16.13
C ILE A 223 0.66 24.03 17.32
N PHE A 224 -0.28 23.12 17.05
CA PHE A 224 -0.99 22.41 18.11
C PHE A 224 -0.23 21.20 18.66
N GLY A 225 0.68 20.62 17.87
CA GLY A 225 1.43 19.44 18.24
C GLY A 225 0.56 18.18 18.44
N GLY A 226 1.19 17.03 18.69
CA GLY A 226 0.48 15.79 19.01
C GLY A 226 -0.16 15.04 17.82
N PHE A 227 -0.06 15.57 16.60
CA PHE A 227 -0.53 14.90 15.39
C PHE A 227 0.57 14.06 14.73
N PRO A 228 0.30 12.79 14.37
CA PRO A 228 1.27 11.95 13.66
C PRO A 228 1.44 12.35 12.20
N LEU A 229 2.44 13.17 11.90
CA LEU A 229 2.81 13.58 10.56
C LEU A 229 3.70 12.52 9.90
N ILE A 230 3.41 12.15 8.66
CA ILE A 230 4.27 11.24 7.87
C ILE A 230 5.70 11.80 7.83
N ASP A 231 6.65 10.97 8.20
CA ASP A 231 8.06 11.35 8.34
C ASP A 231 8.74 11.45 6.97
N GLY A 232 8.70 12.65 6.38
CA GLY A 232 9.27 12.92 5.06
C GLY A 232 10.79 12.67 4.98
N ASN A 233 11.51 12.82 6.09
CA ASN A 233 12.95 12.53 6.15
C ASN A 233 13.22 11.03 6.10
N PHE A 234 12.36 10.22 6.72
CA PHE A 234 12.45 8.78 6.67
C PHE A 234 12.10 8.21 5.28
N TYR A 235 11.03 8.71 4.66
CA TYR A 235 10.54 8.18 3.38
C TYR A 235 11.20 8.80 2.14
N GLY A 236 11.83 9.97 2.30
CA GLY A 236 12.38 10.75 1.21
C GLY A 236 11.31 11.39 0.31
N SER A 237 11.74 12.17 -0.67
CA SER A 237 10.83 12.94 -1.54
C SER A 237 9.89 12.09 -2.39
N ARG A 238 10.25 10.82 -2.67
CA ARG A 238 9.44 9.91 -3.51
C ARG A 238 8.05 9.64 -2.96
N ILE A 239 7.86 9.70 -1.64
CA ILE A 239 6.56 9.48 -0.99
C ILE A 239 5.49 10.47 -1.47
N SER A 240 5.89 11.69 -1.85
CA SER A 240 4.98 12.72 -2.37
C SER A 240 4.27 12.34 -3.67
N LEU A 241 4.86 11.43 -4.45
CA LEU A 241 4.27 10.92 -5.69
C LEU A 241 3.06 10.02 -5.45
N TYR A 242 2.80 9.60 -4.20
CA TYR A 242 1.79 8.61 -3.84
C TYR A 242 0.68 9.19 -2.94
N LYS A 243 0.40 10.49 -3.06
CA LYS A 243 -0.63 11.21 -2.27
C LYS A 243 -2.00 10.49 -2.34
N MET A 244 -2.37 9.97 -3.50
CA MET A 244 -3.65 9.25 -3.69
C MET A 244 -3.68 7.88 -3.02
N GLU A 245 -2.61 7.09 -3.13
CA GLU A 245 -2.50 5.77 -2.50
C GLU A 245 -2.44 5.90 -0.97
N LEU A 246 -1.74 6.92 -0.45
CA LEU A 246 -1.75 7.24 0.98
C LEU A 246 -3.15 7.59 1.48
N LYS A 247 -3.91 8.39 0.71
CA LYS A 247 -5.31 8.68 1.01
C LYS A 247 -6.16 7.40 1.04
N GLN A 248 -5.98 6.50 0.06
CA GLN A 248 -6.65 5.19 0.04
C GLN A 248 -6.29 4.32 1.25
N LEU A 249 -5.04 4.36 1.73
CA LEU A 249 -4.64 3.67 2.97
C LEU A 249 -5.34 4.23 4.22
N GLY A 250 -5.83 5.47 4.17
CA GLY A 250 -6.54 6.13 5.27
C GLY A 250 -5.78 7.31 5.89
N VAL A 251 -4.64 7.69 5.31
CA VAL A 251 -3.90 8.89 5.72
C VAL A 251 -4.72 10.13 5.41
N LYS A 252 -4.76 11.08 6.33
CA LYS A 252 -5.46 12.36 6.17
C LYS A 252 -4.63 13.26 5.29
N VAL A 253 -5.03 13.32 4.03
CA VAL A 253 -4.31 14.00 2.96
C VAL A 253 -4.96 15.32 2.58
N ASP A 254 -6.28 15.43 2.77
CA ASP A 254 -7.06 16.62 2.50
C ASP A 254 -7.51 17.29 3.80
N ILE A 255 -7.71 18.59 3.74
CA ILE A 255 -8.10 19.41 4.88
C ILE A 255 -9.44 19.00 5.46
N GLU A 256 -10.42 18.61 4.63
CA GLU A 256 -11.76 18.23 5.07
C GLU A 256 -11.72 17.00 5.98
N GLU A 257 -10.85 16.04 5.69
CA GLU A 257 -10.67 14.84 6.51
C GLU A 257 -9.81 15.14 7.75
N ALA A 258 -8.83 16.04 7.63
CA ALA A 258 -8.02 16.46 8.77
C ALA A 258 -8.89 17.20 9.82
N VAL A 259 -9.68 18.18 9.39
CA VAL A 259 -10.57 19.01 10.23
C VAL A 259 -11.53 18.17 11.05
N LYS A 260 -12.10 17.11 10.47
CA LYS A 260 -13.00 16.18 11.17
C LYS A 260 -12.33 15.51 12.37
N VAL A 261 -11.01 15.31 12.34
CA VAL A 261 -10.26 14.65 13.42
C VAL A 261 -9.75 15.67 14.44
N PHE A 262 -9.20 16.80 13.99
CA PHE A 262 -8.57 17.73 14.93
C PHE A 262 -9.57 18.66 15.64
N VAL A 263 -10.65 19.12 14.99
CA VAL A 263 -11.61 20.05 15.62
C VAL A 263 -12.23 19.48 16.91
N PRO A 264 -12.68 18.21 16.95
CA PRO A 264 -13.15 17.60 18.20
C PRO A 264 -12.06 17.49 19.27
N THR A 265 -10.82 17.25 18.86
CA THR A 265 -9.66 17.16 19.77
C THR A 265 -9.45 18.48 20.51
N PHE A 266 -9.70 19.63 19.86
CA PHE A 266 -9.67 20.94 20.52
C PHE A 266 -10.85 21.17 21.46
N LYS A 267 -12.06 20.69 21.13
CA LYS A 267 -13.23 20.85 22.00
C LYS A 267 -13.15 20.05 23.30
N GLY A 268 -12.43 18.92 23.32
CA GLY A 268 -12.37 18.00 24.47
C GLY A 268 -11.22 18.26 25.47
N GLY A 269 -10.30 19.19 25.18
CA GLY A 269 -9.14 19.49 26.03
C GLY A 269 -9.48 20.34 27.25
N HIS A 270 -9.89 19.70 28.35
CA HIS A 270 -10.45 20.38 29.52
C HIS A 270 -9.51 21.25 30.39
N HIS A 271 -8.23 21.50 30.05
CA HIS A 271 -7.27 22.07 31.03
C HIS A 271 -6.45 23.30 30.63
N ARG A 272 -6.74 23.96 29.50
CA ARG A 272 -6.34 25.36 29.18
C ARG A 272 -6.95 25.69 27.81
N LEU A 273 -7.81 26.70 27.75
CA LEU A 273 -8.72 27.05 26.65
C LEU A 273 -8.14 26.80 25.23
N PRO A 274 -8.48 25.67 24.58
CA PRO A 274 -8.08 25.39 23.21
C PRO A 274 -9.08 26.04 22.24
N LEU A 275 -8.60 26.40 21.05
CA LEU A 275 -9.41 27.00 19.99
C LEU A 275 -10.75 26.28 19.74
N GLN A 276 -11.86 26.92 20.08
CA GLN A 276 -13.21 26.40 19.86
C GLN A 276 -13.78 26.95 18.54
N PRO A 277 -14.56 26.16 17.78
CA PRO A 277 -15.42 26.71 16.74
C PRO A 277 -16.33 27.76 17.34
N LYS A 278 -16.40 28.93 16.69
CA LYS A 278 -16.89 30.22 17.25
C LYS A 278 -15.87 31.02 18.07
N MET A 279 -14.56 30.79 17.92
CA MET A 279 -13.55 31.77 18.35
C MET A 279 -13.27 32.79 17.24
N TYR A 280 -13.04 34.04 17.62
CA TYR A 280 -12.71 35.16 16.73
C TYR A 280 -11.22 35.46 16.79
N ILE A 281 -10.56 35.61 15.64
CA ILE A 281 -9.22 36.23 15.62
C ILE A 281 -9.40 37.68 15.99
N ARG A 282 -8.84 38.08 17.14
CA ARG A 282 -8.73 39.49 17.47
C ARG A 282 -7.87 40.13 16.38
N TYR A 283 -8.48 40.88 15.47
CA TYR A 283 -7.71 41.70 14.55
C TYR A 283 -6.98 42.77 15.36
N CYS A 284 -5.81 43.19 14.92
CA CYS A 284 -5.18 44.41 15.40
C CYS A 284 -5.38 45.49 14.33
N HIS A 285 -6.62 45.89 14.06
CA HIS A 285 -6.85 47.23 13.50
C HIS A 285 -6.94 48.24 14.65
N ALA A 286 -6.66 49.52 14.39
CA ALA A 286 -6.53 50.56 15.41
C ALA A 286 -7.74 50.65 16.38
N THR A 287 -8.91 50.12 15.99
CA THR A 287 -10.15 50.03 16.78
C THR A 287 -10.29 48.77 17.65
N ASP A 288 -9.58 47.67 17.35
CA ASP A 288 -9.56 46.41 18.14
C ASP A 288 -8.67 46.49 19.40
N SER A 289 -7.85 47.55 19.49
CA SER A 289 -6.97 47.81 20.63
C SER A 289 -7.72 48.09 21.94
N LEU A 290 -9.04 48.32 21.87
CA LEU A 290 -9.90 48.60 23.01
C LEU A 290 -10.48 47.34 23.67
N MET A 291 -10.52 46.17 23.01
CA MET A 291 -11.11 44.95 23.58
C MET A 291 -10.12 44.17 24.45
N GLU A 292 -10.59 43.48 25.48
CA GLU A 292 -9.80 42.54 26.27
C GLU A 292 -10.02 41.10 25.78
N LEU A 293 -9.05 40.21 26.02
CA LEU A 293 -9.16 38.78 25.65
C LEU A 293 -10.40 38.12 26.27
N THR A 294 -10.88 38.66 27.40
CA THR A 294 -12.06 38.20 28.13
C THR A 294 -13.38 38.74 27.60
N ASP A 295 -13.39 39.72 26.68
CA ASP A 295 -14.63 40.34 26.15
C ASP A 295 -15.29 39.50 25.05
N GLY A 296 -14.65 38.42 24.65
CA GLY A 296 -15.10 37.58 23.56
C GLY A 296 -14.37 36.25 23.57
N PRO A 297 -14.86 35.27 22.80
CA PRO A 297 -14.13 34.04 22.56
C PRO A 297 -12.95 34.32 21.59
N PHE A 298 -11.96 35.09 22.03
CA PHE A 298 -10.82 35.49 21.20
C PHE A 298 -9.70 34.47 21.22
N ILE A 299 -8.98 34.34 20.09
CA ILE A 299 -7.71 33.60 20.05
C ILE A 299 -6.70 34.28 20.98
N ASP A 300 -6.10 33.51 21.88
CA ASP A 300 -5.00 33.95 22.73
C ASP A 300 -3.68 33.96 21.94
N GLU A 301 -3.36 35.11 21.36
CA GLU A 301 -2.16 35.30 20.55
C GLU A 301 -0.86 35.24 21.37
N GLU A 302 -0.89 35.54 22.67
CA GLU A 302 0.27 35.37 23.55
C GLU A 302 0.56 33.89 23.77
N PHE A 303 -0.47 33.07 23.83
CA PHE A 303 -0.33 31.61 23.96
C PHE A 303 0.08 30.93 22.66
N TYR A 304 -0.54 31.28 21.53
CA TYR A 304 -0.29 30.63 20.22
C TYR A 304 0.84 31.28 19.41
N GLY A 305 1.30 32.47 19.81
CA GLY A 305 2.26 33.28 19.08
C GLY A 305 1.57 34.19 18.05
N PHE A 306 2.10 35.41 17.88
CA PHE A 306 1.55 36.42 16.97
C PHE A 306 1.52 35.98 15.50
N ASP A 307 2.34 35.01 15.10
CA ASP A 307 2.32 34.42 13.76
C ASP A 307 0.98 33.74 13.44
N ILE A 308 0.15 33.44 14.44
CA ILE A 308 -1.20 32.86 14.24
C ILE A 308 -2.08 33.73 13.32
N GLN A 309 -1.90 35.06 13.34
CA GLN A 309 -2.64 35.98 12.48
C GLN A 309 -2.35 35.77 10.99
N SER A 310 -1.18 35.24 10.64
CA SER A 310 -0.80 34.98 9.26
C SER A 310 -1.61 33.83 8.64
N TYR A 311 -2.20 32.95 9.47
CA TYR A 311 -2.95 31.77 9.06
C TYR A 311 -4.46 32.03 8.94
N LYS A 312 -4.87 33.24 8.52
CA LYS A 312 -6.27 33.66 8.42
C LYS A 312 -7.14 32.69 7.62
N LYS A 313 -6.63 32.24 6.47
CA LYS A 313 -7.39 31.39 5.54
C LYS A 313 -7.61 30.00 6.14
N GLU A 314 -6.58 29.47 6.77
CA GLU A 314 -6.52 28.17 7.43
C GLU A 314 -7.43 28.16 8.65
N LEU A 315 -7.38 29.21 9.47
CA LEU A 315 -8.23 29.39 10.64
C LEU A 315 -9.71 29.51 10.25
N SER A 316 -10.01 30.25 9.17
CA SER A 316 -11.36 30.27 8.59
C SER A 316 -11.89 28.87 8.27
N ILE A 317 -11.04 27.98 7.74
CA ILE A 317 -11.44 26.61 7.37
C ILE A 317 -11.79 25.78 8.61
N VAL A 318 -11.14 26.04 9.75
CA VAL A 318 -11.45 25.34 11.01
C VAL A 318 -12.64 25.93 11.77
N GLY A 319 -13.31 26.94 11.20
CA GLY A 319 -14.48 27.60 11.77
C GLY A 319 -14.16 28.71 12.76
N VAL A 320 -12.91 29.21 12.75
CA VAL A 320 -12.56 30.47 13.42
C VAL A 320 -13.11 31.62 12.57
N ILE A 321 -13.70 32.60 13.23
CA ILE A 321 -14.21 33.79 12.57
C ILE A 321 -13.05 34.75 12.34
N VAL A 322 -12.81 35.07 11.07
CA VAL A 322 -11.73 35.95 10.62
C VAL A 322 -12.22 37.20 9.90
N ASP A 323 -13.55 37.35 9.82
CA ASP A 323 -14.25 38.44 9.18
C ASP A 323 -14.94 39.28 10.25
N SER A 324 -14.77 40.60 10.19
CA SER A 324 -15.24 41.53 11.22
C SER A 324 -16.77 41.59 11.31
N GLU A 325 -17.49 41.40 10.20
CA GLU A 325 -18.96 41.41 10.17
C GLU A 325 -19.51 40.16 10.87
N LYS A 326 -18.93 38.99 10.57
CA LYS A 326 -19.24 37.75 11.30
C LYS A 326 -18.78 37.80 12.77
N GLY A 327 -17.72 38.54 13.05
CA GLY A 327 -17.21 38.81 14.40
C GLY A 327 -18.22 39.57 15.25
N CYS A 328 -18.84 40.61 14.68
CA CYS A 328 -19.88 41.37 15.35
C CYS A 328 -21.06 40.49 15.75
N SER A 329 -21.54 39.61 14.86
CA SER A 329 -22.63 38.68 15.17
C SER A 329 -22.25 37.70 16.31
N LEU A 330 -21.00 37.28 16.39
CA LEU A 330 -20.52 36.42 17.47
C LEU A 330 -20.43 37.15 18.81
N LEU A 331 -19.88 38.36 18.82
CA LEU A 331 -19.79 39.20 20.03
C LEU A 331 -21.17 39.60 20.54
N ALA A 332 -22.09 39.95 19.64
CA ALA A 332 -23.48 40.24 19.99
C ALA A 332 -24.16 39.04 20.67
N ASN A 333 -23.93 37.82 20.18
CA ASN A 333 -24.41 36.60 20.82
C ASN A 333 -23.71 36.30 22.16
N HIS A 334 -22.47 36.76 22.33
CA HIS A 334 -21.69 36.57 23.55
C HIS A 334 -22.03 37.57 24.66
N LEU A 335 -22.66 38.71 24.34
CA LEU A 335 -23.13 39.71 25.32
C LEU A 335 -23.91 39.09 26.48
N ALA A 336 -24.79 38.12 26.18
CA ALA A 336 -25.61 37.44 27.19
C ALA A 336 -24.80 36.62 28.22
N SER A 337 -23.51 36.40 27.97
CA SER A 337 -22.60 35.67 28.87
C SER A 337 -21.71 36.59 29.72
N HIS A 338 -21.74 37.91 29.50
CA HIS A 338 -21.00 38.87 30.31
C HIS A 338 -21.83 39.43 31.47
N SER A 339 -21.17 39.64 32.60
CA SER A 339 -21.72 40.36 33.76
C SER A 339 -20.90 41.60 34.13
N GLU A 340 -19.73 41.78 33.52
CA GLU A 340 -18.86 42.93 33.77
C GLU A 340 -19.25 44.11 32.88
N PHE A 341 -19.58 45.23 33.52
CA PHE A 341 -20.01 46.45 32.82
C PHE A 341 -18.95 46.96 31.84
N ALA A 342 -17.66 46.92 32.20
CA ALA A 342 -16.58 47.37 31.34
C ALA A 342 -16.48 46.54 30.04
N ALA A 343 -16.59 45.22 30.13
CA ALA A 343 -16.60 44.32 28.98
C ALA A 343 -17.81 44.58 28.07
N ILE A 344 -19.00 44.75 28.66
CA ILE A 344 -20.23 45.05 27.92
C ILE A 344 -20.10 46.37 27.14
N VAL A 345 -19.59 47.43 27.78
CA VAL A 345 -19.37 48.73 27.12
C VAL A 345 -18.42 48.59 25.93
N ARG A 346 -17.28 47.91 26.11
CA ARG A 346 -16.31 47.69 25.04
C ARG A 346 -16.91 46.92 23.86
N ILE A 347 -17.75 45.91 24.13
CA ILE A 347 -18.45 45.15 23.08
C ILE A 347 -19.45 46.05 22.32
N TYR A 348 -20.24 46.87 23.02
CA TYR A 348 -21.18 47.80 22.37
C TYR A 348 -20.47 48.85 21.53
N ASP A 349 -19.37 49.42 22.03
CA ASP A 349 -18.54 50.38 21.29
C ASP A 349 -18.00 49.73 20.01
N PHE A 350 -17.53 48.48 20.11
CA PHE A 350 -17.10 47.70 18.96
C PHE A 350 -18.23 47.51 17.94
N LEU A 351 -19.41 47.01 18.34
CA LEU A 351 -20.56 46.81 17.45
C LEU A 351 -21.00 48.13 16.76
N SER A 352 -20.92 49.24 17.49
CA SER A 352 -21.24 50.58 16.98
C SER A 352 -20.28 51.04 15.89
N VAL A 353 -18.97 50.82 16.07
CA VAL A 353 -17.94 51.19 15.08
C VAL A 353 -18.19 50.49 13.74
N TYR A 354 -18.60 49.23 13.76
CA TYR A 354 -18.90 48.44 12.56
C TYR A 354 -20.34 48.62 12.05
N GLN A 355 -21.12 49.52 12.66
CA GLN A 355 -22.53 49.77 12.30
C GLN A 355 -23.37 48.48 12.24
N TRP A 356 -23.05 47.51 13.11
CA TRP A 356 -23.69 46.20 13.08
C TRP A 356 -25.18 46.30 13.42
N LYS A 357 -26.00 45.53 12.72
CA LYS A 357 -27.45 45.42 12.95
C LYS A 357 -27.83 43.95 13.04
N SER A 358 -28.73 43.62 13.95
CA SER A 358 -29.28 42.27 14.08
C SER A 358 -30.04 41.89 12.81
N GLU A 359 -29.75 40.72 12.24
CA GLU A 359 -30.52 40.16 11.11
C GLU A 359 -31.84 39.54 11.55
N ASP A 360 -31.94 39.14 12.83
CA ASP A 360 -33.16 38.61 13.45
C ASP A 360 -33.90 39.72 14.22
N GLU A 361 -35.17 39.95 13.86
CA GLU A 361 -36.09 40.83 14.61
C GLU A 361 -36.51 40.22 15.97
N ALA A 362 -36.08 38.99 16.29
CA ALA A 362 -36.69 38.17 17.35
C ALA A 362 -35.87 37.97 18.65
N THR A 363 -34.61 38.38 18.73
CA THR A 363 -33.84 38.28 19.99
C THR A 363 -33.46 39.66 20.50
N GLY A 364 -34.47 40.46 20.81
CA GLY A 364 -34.30 41.70 21.55
C GLY A 364 -33.89 41.44 23.00
N THR A 365 -32.61 41.16 23.24
CA THR A 365 -32.02 41.34 24.58
C THR A 365 -31.50 42.76 24.70
N ILE A 366 -32.42 43.72 24.74
CA ILE A 366 -32.08 45.10 25.07
C ILE A 366 -32.07 45.20 26.60
N TRP A 367 -30.91 45.47 27.19
CA TRP A 367 -30.81 46.05 28.53
C TRP A 367 -30.32 47.49 28.39
N VAL A 368 -31.21 48.45 28.66
CA VAL A 368 -30.85 49.86 28.89
C VAL A 368 -31.01 50.08 30.39
N PRO A 369 -29.97 50.51 31.12
CA PRO A 369 -30.12 50.88 32.53
C PRO A 369 -31.11 52.02 32.76
#